data_AF-A0A1X7D4Q7-F1
#
_entry.id   AF-A0A1X7D4Q7-F1
#
_cell.length_a   1.000
_cell.length_b   1.000
_cell.length_c   1.000
_cell.angle_alpha   90.00
_cell.angle_beta   90.00
_cell.angle_gamma   90.00
#
_symmetry.space_group_name_H-M   'P 1'
#
loop_
_entity.id
_entity.type
_entity.pdbx_description
1 polymer ?
#
loop_
_entity_poly.entity_id
_entity_poly.type
_entity_poly.pdbx_seq_one_letter_code
_entity_poly.pdbx_strand_id
1 'polypeptide(L)'
;MTTYSDDDLHERRESMTDILPGIRDPRAASKRERRETLTRRRELERDPVQGTFDLAHLHETHRRLYQDVWEWAGQIRTVVLDVPASFPHRDRV
;
A
#
# COMPACT_ATOMS: atom_id res chain seq x y z
N MET A 1 -11.99 -28.86 -25.50
CA MET A 1 -12.64 -27.60 -25.10
C MET A 1 -12.52 -27.52 -23.59
N THR A 2 -11.38 -27.01 -23.12
CA THR A 2 -11.08 -26.94 -21.68
C THR A 2 -11.85 -25.77 -21.12
N THR A 3 -12.79 -26.04 -20.22
CA THR A 3 -13.47 -25.03 -19.42
C THR A 3 -12.43 -24.36 -18.53
N TYR A 4 -12.14 -23.10 -18.82
CA TYR A 4 -11.33 -22.23 -17.97
C TYR A 4 -12.20 -21.90 -16.75
N SER A 5 -12.09 -22.71 -15.69
CA SER A 5 -12.69 -22.38 -14.40
C SER A 5 -11.97 -21.16 -13.85
N ASP A 6 -12.69 -20.06 -13.69
CA ASP A 6 -12.26 -18.78 -13.07
C ASP A 6 -11.87 -18.92 -11.58
N ASP A 7 -11.67 -20.13 -11.07
CA ASP A 7 -11.45 -20.43 -9.66
C ASP A 7 -9.96 -20.41 -9.24
N ASP A 8 -9.02 -20.19 -10.17
CA ASP A 8 -7.61 -20.56 -9.96
C ASP A 8 -6.57 -19.42 -10.05
N LEU A 9 -6.94 -18.15 -9.81
CA LEU A 9 -5.97 -17.02 -9.81
C LEU A 9 -6.13 -16.02 -8.66
N HIS A 10 -6.33 -16.51 -7.43
CA HIS A 10 -6.07 -15.71 -6.24
C HIS A 10 -4.90 -16.29 -5.46
N GLU A 11 -3.71 -16.23 -6.06
CA GLU A 11 -2.45 -16.27 -5.30
C GLU A 11 -2.54 -15.26 -4.15
N ARG A 12 -2.23 -15.76 -2.96
CA ARG A 12 -2.47 -15.16 -1.64
C ARG A 12 -2.31 -13.64 -1.64
N ARG A 13 -3.43 -12.93 -1.79
CA ARG A 13 -3.55 -11.54 -1.35
C ARG A 13 -3.38 -11.57 0.16
N GLU A 14 -2.23 -11.18 0.67
CA GLU A 14 -2.10 -10.81 2.08
C GLU A 14 -3.16 -9.73 2.32
N SER A 15 -4.27 -10.14 2.92
CA SER A 15 -5.40 -9.26 3.16
C SER A 15 -4.96 -8.26 4.23
N MET A 16 -5.50 -7.05 4.24
CA MET A 16 -5.20 -6.05 5.28
C MET A 16 -5.48 -6.56 6.71
N THR A 17 -6.25 -7.65 6.84
CA THR A 17 -6.50 -8.42 8.06
C THR A 17 -5.34 -9.35 8.47
N ASP A 18 -4.56 -9.86 7.52
CA ASP A 18 -3.40 -10.73 7.77
C ASP A 18 -2.21 -9.93 8.30
N ILE A 19 -2.14 -8.65 7.91
CA ILE A 19 -1.04 -7.74 8.23
C ILE A 19 -1.27 -6.98 9.55
N LEU A 20 -2.53 -6.90 10.01
CA LEU A 20 -2.90 -6.34 11.32
C LEU A 20 -3.36 -7.47 12.26
N PRO A 21 -2.44 -8.12 13.01
CA PRO A 21 -2.77 -9.30 13.80
C PRO A 21 -3.91 -8.99 14.78
N GLY A 22 -4.95 -9.83 14.74
CA GLY A 22 -6.13 -9.74 15.60
C GLY A 22 -7.33 -9.01 15.00
N ILE A 23 -7.24 -8.41 13.81
CA ILE A 23 -8.36 -7.71 13.16
C ILE A 23 -8.85 -8.50 11.95
N ARG A 24 -10.01 -9.18 12.10
CA ARG A 24 -10.63 -9.98 11.03
C ARG A 24 -11.58 -9.18 10.13
N ASP A 25 -11.96 -7.97 10.53
CA ASP A 25 -12.83 -7.09 9.74
C ASP A 25 -11.99 -6.12 8.88
N PRO A 26 -12.07 -6.19 7.55
CA PRO A 26 -11.35 -5.28 6.65
C PRO A 26 -11.65 -3.79 6.90
N ARG A 27 -12.86 -3.45 7.36
CA ARG A 27 -13.22 -2.05 7.67
C ARG A 27 -12.50 -1.58 8.93
N ALA A 28 -12.50 -2.40 9.98
CA ALA A 28 -11.73 -2.12 11.19
C ALA A 28 -10.22 -2.03 10.90
N ALA A 29 -9.69 -2.88 10.03
CA ALA A 29 -8.28 -2.87 9.62
C ALA A 29 -7.92 -1.55 8.91
N SER A 30 -8.72 -1.12 7.93
CA SER A 30 -8.53 0.17 7.25
C SER A 30 -8.65 1.37 8.19
N LYS A 31 -9.59 1.32 9.15
CA LYS A 31 -9.76 2.39 10.13
C LYS A 31 -8.52 2.53 11.03
N ARG A 32 -7.91 1.42 11.42
CA ARG A 32 -6.66 1.41 12.19
C ARG A 32 -5.51 1.98 11.38
N GLU A 33 -5.26 1.47 10.17
CA GLU A 33 -4.22 2.01 9.26
C GLU A 33 -4.34 3.54 9.15
N ARG A 34 -5.52 4.05 8.79
CA ARG A 34 -5.76 5.49 8.62
C ARG A 34 -5.42 6.28 9.89
N ARG A 35 -5.75 5.75 11.06
CA ARG A 35 -5.46 6.40 12.35
C ARG A 35 -3.96 6.50 12.60
N GLU A 36 -3.23 5.40 12.41
CA GLU A 36 -1.78 5.38 12.64
C GLU A 36 -1.05 6.28 11.63
N THR A 37 -1.40 6.18 10.35
CA THR A 37 -0.82 7.04 9.30
C THR A 37 -1.15 8.51 9.51
N LEU A 38 -2.34 8.87 10.03
CA LEU A 38 -2.67 10.27 10.33
C LEU A 38 -1.76 10.87 11.40
N THR A 39 -1.38 10.08 12.41
CA THR A 39 -0.42 10.50 13.43
C THR A 39 0.94 10.82 12.79
N ARG A 40 1.46 9.90 11.97
CA ARG A 40 2.73 10.09 11.26
C ARG A 40 2.72 11.23 10.25
N ARG A 41 1.60 11.43 9.56
CA ARG A 41 1.41 12.58 8.67
C ARG A 41 1.57 13.90 9.43
N ARG A 42 0.97 14.02 10.63
CA ARG A 42 1.10 15.22 11.47
C ARG A 42 2.53 15.43 11.99
N GLU A 43 3.29 14.37 12.19
CA GLU A 43 4.72 14.46 12.51
C GLU A 43 5.50 15.00 11.31
N LEU A 44 5.27 14.45 10.12
CA LEU A 44 5.89 14.88 8.87
C LEU A 44 5.53 16.31 8.45
N GLU A 45 4.32 16.79 8.77
CA GLU A 45 3.94 18.19 8.57
C GLU A 45 4.82 19.15 9.38
N ARG A 46 5.35 18.72 10.53
CA ARG A 46 6.23 19.52 11.40
C ARG A 46 7.71 19.31 11.10
N ASP A 47 8.07 18.06 10.82
CA ASP A 47 9.42 17.62 10.54
C ASP A 47 9.44 16.82 9.22
N PRO A 48 9.38 17.51 8.08
CA PRO A 48 9.34 16.85 6.79
C PRO A 48 10.67 16.16 6.50
N VAL A 49 10.61 15.05 5.75
CA VAL A 49 11.83 14.46 5.18
C VAL A 49 12.48 15.50 4.27
N GLN A 50 13.76 15.72 4.47
CA GLN A 50 14.54 16.62 3.61
C GLN A 50 15.05 15.82 2.42
N GLY A 51 14.98 16.37 1.21
CA GLY A 51 15.43 15.69 0.02
C GLY A 51 15.09 16.42 -1.28
N THR A 52 15.50 15.83 -2.41
CA THR A 52 15.35 16.45 -3.74
C THR A 52 14.15 15.92 -4.53
N PHE A 53 13.21 15.26 -3.85
CA PHE A 53 12.11 14.50 -4.49
C PHE A 53 12.60 13.37 -5.41
N ASP A 54 13.76 12.82 -5.07
CA ASP A 54 14.28 11.61 -5.67
C ASP A 54 13.66 10.34 -5.05
N LEU A 55 14.10 9.19 -5.51
CA LEU A 55 13.60 7.89 -5.03
C LEU A 55 13.89 7.68 -3.54
N ALA A 56 15.03 8.15 -3.04
CA ALA A 56 15.38 8.02 -1.62
C ALA A 56 14.43 8.85 -0.74
N HIS A 57 14.09 10.07 -1.18
CA HIS A 57 13.11 10.92 -0.52
C HIS A 57 11.73 10.26 -0.48
N LEU A 58 11.30 9.62 -1.58
CA LEU A 58 10.04 8.88 -1.62
C LEU A 58 10.05 7.68 -0.66
N HIS A 59 11.12 6.88 -0.65
CA HIS A 59 11.25 5.72 0.23
C HIS A 59 11.15 6.13 1.71
N GLU A 60 11.87 7.17 2.11
CA GLU A 60 11.90 7.63 3.49
C GLU A 60 10.56 8.25 3.91
N THR A 61 9.92 9.01 3.01
CA THR A 61 8.56 9.53 3.25
C THR A 61 7.55 8.40 3.44
N HIS A 62 7.59 7.39 2.56
CA HIS A 62 6.71 6.22 2.66
C HIS A 62 7.01 5.41 3.94
N ARG A 63 8.28 5.22 4.30
CA ARG A 63 8.68 4.56 5.55
C ARG A 63 8.06 5.27 6.74
N ARG A 64 8.26 6.59 6.88
CA ARG A 64 7.76 7.37 8.03
C ARG A 64 6.24 7.36 8.13
N LEU A 65 5.51 7.39 7.01
CA LEU A 65 4.05 7.35 7.01
C LEU A 65 3.46 6.01 7.49
N TYR A 66 4.17 4.90 7.23
CA TYR A 66 3.61 3.57 7.32
C TYR A 66 4.38 2.58 8.20
N GLN A 67 5.48 3.00 8.84
CA GLN A 67 6.35 2.14 9.66
C GLN A 67 5.64 1.36 10.78
N ASP A 68 4.48 1.85 11.27
CA ASP A 68 3.71 1.18 12.34
C ASP A 68 2.62 0.23 11.81
N VAL A 69 2.44 0.17 10.49
CA VAL A 69 1.35 -0.59 9.84
C VAL A 69 1.89 -1.65 8.88
N TRP A 70 2.91 -1.32 8.09
CA TRP A 70 3.44 -2.20 7.05
C TRP A 70 4.92 -2.51 7.32
N GLU A 71 5.28 -3.79 7.41
CA GLU A 71 6.69 -4.21 7.60
C GLU A 71 7.59 -3.77 6.44
N TRP A 72 7.03 -3.70 5.24
CA TRP A 72 7.70 -3.26 4.01
C TRP A 72 7.64 -1.74 3.80
N ALA A 73 7.27 -0.94 4.80
CA ALA A 73 7.23 0.51 4.68
C ALA A 73 8.58 1.08 4.19
N GLY A 74 8.55 1.72 3.02
CA GLY A 74 9.74 2.32 2.38
C GLY A 74 10.41 1.42 1.34
N GLN A 75 9.87 0.23 1.08
CA GLN A 75 10.35 -0.68 0.04
C GLN A 75 9.60 -0.48 -1.27
N ILE A 76 10.28 -0.74 -2.39
CA ILE A 76 9.64 -0.80 -3.71
C ILE A 76 8.91 -2.13 -3.85
N ARG A 77 7.67 -2.06 -4.33
CA ARG A 77 6.89 -3.24 -4.66
C ARG A 77 7.62 -4.10 -5.70
N THR A 78 7.62 -5.40 -5.50
CA THR A 78 8.19 -6.40 -6.43
C THR A 78 7.12 -7.08 -7.28
N VAL A 79 5.85 -6.85 -6.96
CA VAL A 79 4.70 -7.44 -7.67
C VAL A 79 4.14 -6.50 -8.73
N VAL A 80 3.72 -7.07 -9.85
CA VAL A 80 2.97 -6.36 -10.88
C VAL A 80 1.54 -6.16 -10.40
N LEU A 81 1.05 -4.93 -10.49
CA LEU A 81 -0.35 -4.62 -10.21
C LEU A 81 -1.08 -4.66 -11.56
N ASP A 82 -2.08 -5.53 -11.67
CA ASP A 82 -3.03 -5.47 -12.77
C ASP A 82 -4.03 -4.34 -12.47
N VAL A 83 -3.85 -3.21 -13.14
CA VAL A 83 -4.80 -2.11 -13.07
C VAL A 83 -5.79 -2.36 -14.20
N PRO A 84 -7.08 -2.56 -13.90
CA PRO A 84 -8.05 -2.87 -14.94
C PRO A 84 -8.05 -1.77 -16.00
N ALA A 85 -8.18 -2.18 -17.26
CA ALA A 85 -8.14 -1.29 -18.42
C ALA A 85 -9.22 -0.17 -18.39
N SER A 86 -10.16 -0.23 -17.46
CA SER A 86 -11.21 0.77 -17.24
C SER A 86 -10.75 2.04 -16.51
N PHE A 87 -9.50 2.13 -16.03
CA PHE A 87 -8.96 3.40 -15.50
C PHE A 87 -8.53 4.33 -16.65
N PRO A 88 -9.22 5.47 -16.87
CA PRO A 88 -8.97 6.32 -18.02
C PRO A 88 -7.81 7.28 -17.71
N HIS A 89 -6.58 6.92 -18.07
CA HIS A 89 -5.54 7.84 -18.55
C HIS A 89 -4.31 7.06 -19.06
N ARG A 90 -4.41 6.50 -20.27
CA ARG A 90 -3.24 6.02 -21.03
C ARG A 90 -3.08 6.84 -22.31
N ASP A 91 -3.08 8.16 -22.17
CA ASP A 91 -2.55 9.01 -23.23
C ASP A 91 -1.05 9.14 -22.98
N ARG A 92 -0.27 8.23 -23.60
CA ARG A 92 1.18 8.38 -23.71
C ARG A 92 1.46 9.30 -24.89
N VAL A 93 2.03 10.46 -24.59
CA VAL A 93 2.71 11.34 -25.56
C VAL A 93 4.02 10.70 -26.00
#